data_AF-A0A6H1ZY66-F1
#
_entry.id   AF-A0A6H1ZY66-F1
#
_cell.length_a   1.000
_cell.length_b   1.000
_cell.length_c   1.000
_cell.angle_alpha   90.00
_cell.angle_beta   90.00
_cell.angle_gamma   90.00
#
_symmetry.space_group_name_H-M   'P 1'
#
loop_
_entity.id
_entity.type
_entity.pdbx_description
1 polymer ?
#
loop_
_entity_poly.entity_id
_entity_poly.type
_entity_poly.pdbx_seq_one_letter_code
_entity_poly.pdbx_strand_id
1 'polypeptide(L)' 'WPKRSLIPLGFQAENIKHSQKPETFYDMISVLGKNKIDIFARSERTGWDVWGNEVESTAGITSRLSGR' A
#
# COMPACT_ATOMS: atom_id res chain seq x y z
N TRP A 1 -27.66 -9.11 0.51
CA TRP A 1 -26.40 -9.76 0.11
C TRP A 1 -25.47 -8.70 -0.46
N PRO A 2 -24.22 -8.55 0.01
CA PRO A 2 -23.44 -7.37 -0.32
C PRO A 2 -23.05 -7.38 -1.81
N LYS A 3 -23.31 -6.26 -2.50
CA LYS A 3 -22.91 -6.00 -3.90
C LYS A 3 -21.47 -5.47 -3.99
N ARG A 4 -20.54 -5.95 -3.16
CA ARG A 4 -19.15 -5.47 -3.13
C ARG A 4 -18.21 -6.58 -3.56
N SER A 5 -17.21 -6.22 -4.37
CA SER A 5 -16.11 -7.12 -4.75
C SER A 5 -15.42 -7.61 -3.48
N LEU A 6 -15.60 -8.89 -3.15
CA LEU A 6 -14.85 -9.53 -2.09
C LEU A 6 -13.52 -9.97 -2.68
N ILE A 7 -12.43 -9.48 -2.08
CA ILE A 7 -11.09 -10.00 -2.35
C ILE A 7 -10.94 -11.38 -1.68
N PRO A 8 -10.12 -12.29 -2.23
CA PRO A 8 -9.83 -13.56 -1.57
C PRO A 8 -9.32 -13.37 -0.14
N LEU A 9 -9.79 -14.20 0.80
CA LEU A 9 -9.33 -14.17 2.19
C LEU A 9 -7.87 -14.64 2.31
N GLY A 10 -7.45 -15.57 1.47
CA GLY A 10 -6.09 -16.09 1.38
C GLY A 10 -5.70 -16.34 -0.07
N PHE A 11 -4.41 -16.24 -0.35
CA PHE A 11 -3.84 -16.48 -1.68
C PHE A 11 -2.41 -17.02 -1.54
N GLN A 12 -1.90 -17.63 -2.60
CA GLN A 12 -0.52 -18.11 -2.69
C GLN A 12 0.23 -17.25 -3.71
N ALA A 13 1.50 -16.96 -3.41
CA ALA A 13 2.40 -16.23 -4.29
C ALA A 13 3.85 -16.57 -3.96
N GLU A 14 4.76 -16.25 -4.88
CA GLU A 14 6.21 -16.44 -4.68
C GLU A 14 6.75 -15.58 -3.55
N ASN A 15 7.67 -16.14 -2.76
CA ASN A 15 8.43 -15.39 -1.76
C ASN A 15 9.68 -14.78 -2.41
N ILE A 16 9.66 -13.47 -2.66
CA ILE A 16 10.74 -12.79 -3.38
C ILE A 16 11.87 -12.36 -2.43
N LYS A 17 11.53 -11.59 -1.38
CA LYS A 17 12.47 -11.11 -0.36
C LYS A 17 11.81 -11.02 1.00
N HIS A 18 12.63 -11.00 2.06
CA HIS A 18 12.13 -10.86 3.42
C HIS A 18 11.24 -9.61 3.59
N SER A 19 10.06 -9.84 4.17
CA SER A 19 9.00 -8.84 4.39
C SER A 19 8.43 -8.18 3.12
N GLN A 20 8.84 -8.58 1.92
CA GLN A 20 8.34 -8.00 0.68
C GLN A 20 7.01 -8.66 0.33
N LYS A 21 5.95 -7.86 0.27
CA LYS A 21 4.64 -8.34 -0.17
C LYS A 21 4.71 -8.63 -1.68
N PRO A 22 4.09 -9.73 -2.15
CA PRO A 22 4.04 -10.07 -3.57
C PRO A 22 3.16 -9.07 -4.34
N GLU A 23 3.47 -8.81 -5.61
CA GLU A 23 2.74 -7.86 -6.45
C GLU A 23 1.26 -8.24 -6.61
N THR A 24 0.97 -9.55 -6.68
CA THR A 24 -0.39 -10.10 -6.73
C THR A 24 -1.29 -9.59 -5.61
N PHE A 25 -0.74 -9.27 -4.44
CA PHE A 25 -1.49 -8.66 -3.35
C PHE A 25 -2.12 -7.32 -3.75
N TYR A 26 -1.32 -6.45 -4.37
CA TYR A 26 -1.74 -5.12 -4.80
C TYR A 26 -2.72 -5.18 -5.97
N ASP A 27 -2.53 -6.15 -6.88
CA ASP A 27 -3.47 -6.42 -7.97
C ASP A 27 -4.85 -6.84 -7.44
N MET A 28 -4.91 -7.75 -6.45
CA MET A 28 -6.18 -8.21 -5.88
C MET A 28 -6.95 -7.07 -5.21
N ILE A 29 -6.27 -6.25 -4.42
CA ILE A 29 -6.93 -5.13 -3.72
C ILE A 29 -7.16 -3.93 -4.63
N SER A 30 -6.73 -3.99 -5.90
CA SER A 30 -6.89 -2.90 -6.86
C SER A 30 -8.35 -2.50 -7.08
N VAL A 31 -9.26 -3.47 -6.99
CA VAL A 31 -10.71 -3.33 -7.21
C VAL A 31 -11.45 -2.62 -6.07
N LEU A 32 -10.81 -2.40 -4.92
CA LEU A 32 -11.48 -1.86 -3.73
C LEU A 32 -11.70 -0.34 -3.77
N GLY A 33 -11.04 0.38 -4.67
CA GLY A 33 -11.20 1.83 -4.78
C GLY A 33 -10.08 2.50 -5.58
N LYS A 34 -10.04 3.84 -5.56
CA LYS A 34 -8.97 4.65 -6.19
C LYS A 34 -8.04 5.30 -5.16
N ASN A 35 -8.57 5.70 -4.01
CA ASN A 35 -7.79 6.34 -2.94
C ASN A 35 -7.22 5.23 -2.05
N LYS A 36 -5.90 5.06 -2.08
CA LYS A 36 -5.21 3.96 -1.38
C LYS A 36 -3.88 4.46 -0.86
N ILE A 37 -3.49 3.96 0.30
CA ILE A 37 -2.20 4.26 0.92
C ILE A 37 -1.53 2.97 1.36
N ASP A 38 -0.21 2.87 1.14
CA ASP A 38 0.65 1.83 1.71
C ASP A 38 1.51 2.45 2.83
N ILE A 39 1.33 1.94 4.05
CA ILE A 39 1.98 2.44 5.26
C ILE A 39 3.12 1.49 5.60
N PHE A 40 4.29 2.05 5.93
CA PHE A 40 5.58 1.36 6.03
C PHE A 40 6.06 0.81 4.67
N ALA A 41 5.72 1.54 3.61
CA ALA A 41 6.15 1.20 2.26
C ALA A 41 7.68 1.26 2.15
N ARG A 42 8.24 0.28 1.44
CA ARG A 42 9.67 0.19 1.11
C ARG A 42 9.93 0.38 -0.39
N SER A 43 8.88 0.66 -1.15
CA SER A 43 8.94 0.93 -2.58
C SER A 43 7.74 1.78 -2.97
N GLU A 44 7.92 2.65 -3.96
CA GLU A 44 6.83 3.44 -4.54
C GLU A 44 5.92 2.55 -5.39
N ARG A 45 4.65 2.96 -5.53
CA ARG A 45 3.66 2.26 -6.33
C ARG A 45 2.73 3.22 -7.03
N THR A 46 2.61 3.09 -8.35
CA THR A 46 1.75 3.95 -9.16
C THR A 46 0.29 3.86 -8.71
N GLY A 47 -0.34 5.01 -8.47
CA GLY A 47 -1.74 5.08 -8.03
C GLY A 47 -1.95 4.76 -6.55
N TRP A 48 -0.89 4.72 -5.75
CA TRP A 48 -0.93 4.61 -4.30
C TRP A 48 -0.23 5.82 -3.68
N ASP A 49 -0.82 6.34 -2.62
CA ASP A 49 -0.05 7.12 -1.67
C ASP A 49 0.90 6.18 -0.91
N VAL A 50 2.10 6.64 -0.61
CA VAL A 50 3.07 5.87 0.15
C VAL A 50 3.57 6.67 1.34
N TRP A 51 3.79 5.97 2.44
CA TRP A 51 4.42 6.51 3.63
C TRP A 51 5.33 5.46 4.23
N GLY A 52 6.61 5.78 4.41
CA GLY A 52 7.61 4.86 4.93
C GLY A 52 8.99 5.51 4.98
N ASN A 53 9.92 4.89 5.71
CA ASN A 53 11.26 5.45 5.91
C ASN A 53 12.21 5.24 4.73
N GLU A 54 11.86 4.33 3.81
CA GLU A 54 12.66 3.96 2.63
C GLU A 54 12.09 4.53 1.33
N VAL A 55 11.06 5.38 1.41
CA VAL A 55 10.40 6.02 0.27
C VAL A 55 10.15 7.49 0.57
N GLU A 56 10.11 8.32 -0.47
CA GLU A 56 9.63 9.68 -0.33
C GLU A 56 8.13 9.65 -0.05
N SER A 57 7.74 10.14 1.14
CA SER A 57 6.35 10.07 1.57
C SER A 57 5.49 11.00 0.72
N THR A 58 4.52 10.44 0.00
CA THR A 58 3.57 11.21 -0.82
C THR A 58 2.36 11.68 -0.02
N ALA A 59 2.07 10.99 1.08
CA ALA A 59 1.02 11.41 2.00
C ALA A 59 1.41 12.76 2.61
N GLY A 60 0.63 13.81 2.30
CA GLY A 60 0.83 15.18 2.78
C GLY A 60 0.64 15.31 4.28
N ILE A 61 1.58 14.79 5.05
CA ILE A 61 1.67 15.00 6.49
C ILE A 61 2.51 16.27 6.68
N THR A 62 1.83 17.40 6.89
CA THR A 62 2.50 18.65 7.30
C THR A 62 3.29 18.37 8.58
N SER A 63 4.62 18.38 8.50
CA SER A 63 5.47 18.26 9.69
C SER A 63 5.18 19.44 10.62
N ARG A 64 4.77 19.16 11.86
CA ARG A 64 4.70 20.19 12.92
C ARG A 64 6.08 20.44 13.55
N LEU A 65 7.15 20.31 12.78
CA LEU A 65 8.52 20.45 13.25
C LEU A 65 9.19 21.63 12.56
N SER A 66 8.67 22.83 12.82
CA SER A 66 9.38 24.10 12.68
C SER A 66 9.24 24.91 13.99
N GLY A 67 9.41 24.23 15.12
CA GLY A 67 9.17 24.77 16.44
C GLY A 67 10.00 24.09 17.52
N ARG A 68 11.33 24.07 17.32
CA ARG A 68 12.34 24.21 18.37
C ARG A 68 13.71 24.40 17.74
#